data_AF-A0A0K1PMX8-F1
#
_entry.id   AF-A0A0K1PMX8-F1
#
_cell.length_a   1.000
_cell.length_b   1.000
_cell.length_c   1.000
_cell.angle_alpha   90.00
_cell.angle_beta   90.00
_cell.angle_gamma   90.00
#
_symmetry.space_group_name_H-M   'P 1'
#
loop_
_entity.id
_entity.type
_entity.pdbx_description
1 polymer ?
#
loop_
_entity_poly.entity_id
_entity_poly.type
_entity_poly.pdbx_seq_one_letter_code
_entity_poly.pdbx_strand_id
1 'polypeptide(L)'
;MKNYVLGLGVVGAFVFAAACSLSTNGTCQENGTCPETAGQDGGDERDAADADSSAPVPEGCDPNAEPKNSPKCVVNDYGVFVDGTTGNDSNAGTKESPVKTIGAALGKLGGKPRVYVCEGTYAEHVKLSSAVSLYGGFSCTGFAATEAKPKIAPADAGYALQIEKVAGAVVIADLAFESIAGTEASPSSITAFVSDSANVTFKRVSLTAHDGADGKPGAAGTKGTLTSAMPTANTFDGNKGDATNGGAPQICTCSTGGTSKGGAGGVKGGDGSAGKEDQMSPDPTNATGAGQTEADCFSGGVSARPGSNAPAASPAASVSKLGEVQVSGWIPSAGIVGPNGTPGQGGGGGGGSGGGGGGGGCGGCGGSGGGGGGGGGASVALVSVGASAVTLVDSTLTAEKAGNGGTGGAGGEGGTGGVKGGNGGAACLGANGGKGGNGGAGSGGAGGVSAGVLYSGVKPTLQNTTITPGTKGAKGVGGAAGVNDGPEGQSGDVIEVN
;
A
#
# COMPACT_ATOMS: atom_id res chain seq x y z
N MET A 1 -26.68 -47.92 13.23
CA MET A 1 -25.71 -48.83 12.57
C MET A 1 -25.62 -48.44 11.11
N LYS A 2 -24.38 -48.26 10.62
CA LYS A 2 -23.94 -48.13 9.22
C LYS A 2 -24.22 -46.83 8.44
N ASN A 3 -23.10 -46.12 8.25
CA ASN A 3 -22.55 -45.59 6.99
C ASN A 3 -23.24 -44.40 6.31
N TYR A 4 -22.57 -43.24 6.36
CA TYR A 4 -22.43 -42.38 5.17
C TYR A 4 -20.96 -42.02 4.96
N VAL A 5 -20.51 -42.32 3.75
CA VAL A 5 -19.15 -42.20 3.23
C VAL A 5 -18.86 -40.74 2.89
N LEU A 6 -17.63 -40.35 3.22
CA LEU A 6 -16.97 -39.07 2.95
C LEU A 6 -16.91 -38.79 1.43
N GLY A 7 -17.44 -37.64 1.01
CA GLY A 7 -17.28 -37.10 -0.35
C GLY A 7 -16.00 -36.28 -0.47
N LEU A 8 -15.13 -36.72 -1.36
CA LEU A 8 -13.83 -36.18 -1.73
C LEU A 8 -13.99 -34.85 -2.50
N GLY A 9 -13.47 -33.74 -1.97
CA GLY A 9 -13.41 -32.45 -2.67
C GLY A 9 -12.01 -32.21 -3.26
N VAL A 10 -11.87 -32.44 -4.56
CA VAL A 10 -10.63 -32.23 -5.32
C VAL A 10 -10.44 -30.72 -5.59
N VAL A 11 -9.30 -30.16 -5.18
CA VAL A 11 -8.84 -28.82 -5.55
C VAL A 11 -8.13 -28.92 -6.89
N GLY A 12 -8.79 -28.45 -7.95
CA GLY A 12 -8.20 -28.33 -9.29
C GLY A 12 -7.37 -27.06 -9.43
N ALA A 13 -6.07 -27.23 -9.67
CA ALA A 13 -5.15 -26.17 -10.05
C ALA A 13 -5.41 -25.74 -11.51
N PHE A 14 -5.72 -24.47 -11.74
CA PHE A 14 -5.76 -23.87 -13.07
C PHE A 14 -4.39 -23.26 -13.40
N VAL A 15 -3.72 -23.87 -14.38
CA VAL A 15 -2.54 -23.33 -15.06
C VAL A 15 -3.04 -22.56 -16.29
N PHE A 16 -2.83 -21.24 -16.32
CA PHE A 16 -3.06 -20.44 -17.53
C PHE A 16 -1.77 -20.42 -18.37
N ALA A 17 -1.82 -21.06 -19.54
CA ALA A 17 -0.82 -20.93 -20.59
C ALA A 17 -1.18 -19.72 -21.48
N ALA A 18 -0.30 -18.73 -21.56
CA ALA A 18 -0.41 -17.63 -22.50
C ALA A 18 0.16 -18.06 -23.86
N ALA A 19 -0.71 -18.22 -24.86
CA ALA A 19 -0.35 -18.33 -26.26
C ALA A 19 -0.48 -16.96 -26.93
N CYS A 20 0.59 -16.53 -27.59
CA CYS A 20 0.70 -15.30 -28.34
C CYS A 20 0.04 -15.48 -29.72
N SER A 21 -0.96 -14.66 -30.05
CA SER A 21 -1.52 -14.55 -31.40
C SER A 21 -1.67 -13.08 -31.77
N LEU A 22 -0.77 -12.61 -32.62
CA LEU A 22 -0.85 -11.32 -33.32
C LEU A 22 -2.09 -11.31 -34.22
N SER A 23 -2.97 -10.33 -34.04
CA SER A 23 -4.03 -10.00 -34.99
C SER A 23 -3.98 -8.50 -35.28
N THR A 24 -3.55 -8.17 -36.49
CA THR A 24 -3.52 -6.83 -37.07
C THR A 24 -4.85 -6.55 -37.74
N ASN A 25 -5.68 -5.70 -37.14
CA ASN A 25 -6.86 -5.12 -37.80
C ASN A 25 -6.53 -3.69 -38.25
N GLY A 26 -5.91 -3.56 -39.41
CA GLY A 26 -5.82 -2.30 -40.15
C GLY A 26 -7.03 -2.14 -41.08
N THR A 27 -7.59 -0.94 -41.17
CA THR A 27 -8.70 -0.59 -42.06
C THR A 27 -8.18 -0.21 -43.46
N CYS A 28 -9.07 -0.23 -44.46
CA CYS A 28 -8.81 -0.15 -45.91
C CYS A 28 -8.03 1.08 -46.44
N GLN A 29 -7.51 1.97 -45.60
CA GLN A 29 -6.85 3.20 -46.03
C GLN A 29 -5.36 3.01 -46.36
N GLU A 30 -4.74 1.89 -46.00
CA GLU A 30 -3.29 1.69 -46.16
C GLU A 30 -2.83 0.86 -47.37
N ASN A 31 -3.72 0.29 -48.20
CA ASN A 31 -3.31 -0.62 -49.30
C ASN A 31 -3.78 -0.24 -50.72
N GLY A 32 -4.19 1.00 -50.96
CA GLY A 32 -4.04 1.66 -52.27
C GLY A 32 -4.74 1.07 -53.51
N THR A 33 -5.71 0.16 -53.41
CA THR A 33 -6.48 -0.30 -54.60
C THR A 33 -7.95 -0.55 -54.29
N CYS A 34 -8.83 0.38 -54.68
CA CYS A 34 -10.26 0.11 -54.89
C CYS A 34 -10.65 0.53 -56.33
N PRO A 35 -11.48 -0.27 -57.03
CA PRO A 35 -11.78 -0.04 -58.44
C PRO A 35 -12.78 1.11 -58.61
N GLU A 36 -12.54 1.94 -59.62
CA GLU A 36 -13.48 2.94 -60.08
C GLU A 36 -14.74 2.29 -60.66
N THR A 37 -15.91 2.67 -60.15
CA THR A 37 -17.14 2.66 -60.94
C THR A 37 -17.84 4.00 -60.82
N ALA A 38 -17.82 4.71 -61.95
CA ALA A 38 -18.57 5.89 -62.26
C ALA A 38 -20.10 5.65 -62.20
N GLY A 39 -20.87 6.70 -61.88
CA GLY A 39 -22.31 6.72 -62.17
C GLY A 39 -23.21 7.57 -61.26
N GLN A 40 -23.01 8.89 -61.31
CA GLN A 40 -24.00 9.99 -61.35
C GLN A 40 -25.23 10.08 -60.40
N ASP A 41 -25.28 11.28 -59.80
CA ASP A 41 -26.37 12.27 -59.68
C ASP A 41 -27.58 12.03 -58.76
N GLY A 42 -27.66 12.89 -57.74
CA GLY A 42 -28.87 13.16 -56.96
C GLY A 42 -28.54 13.99 -55.72
N GLY A 43 -28.74 15.30 -55.81
CA GLY A 43 -28.37 16.27 -54.80
C GLY A 43 -29.08 16.14 -53.45
N ASP A 44 -28.39 16.56 -52.41
CA ASP A 44 -28.89 17.52 -51.42
C ASP A 44 -27.68 17.94 -50.57
N GLU A 45 -27.34 19.23 -50.64
CA GLU A 45 -26.46 19.88 -49.68
C GLU A 45 -27.11 19.76 -48.30
N ARG A 46 -26.66 18.78 -47.51
CA ARG A 46 -26.79 18.84 -46.06
C ARG A 46 -25.40 18.95 -45.52
N ASP A 47 -25.08 20.18 -45.15
CA ASP A 47 -24.01 20.51 -44.22
C ASP A 47 -23.93 19.43 -43.16
N ALA A 48 -22.78 18.74 -43.13
CA ALA A 48 -22.40 17.93 -42.00
C ALA A 48 -22.22 18.87 -40.82
N ALA A 49 -23.30 19.11 -40.08
CA ALA A 49 -23.23 19.73 -38.78
C ALA A 49 -22.40 18.81 -37.89
N ASP A 50 -21.18 19.26 -37.64
CA ASP A 50 -20.33 18.83 -36.55
C ASP A 50 -21.17 18.92 -35.26
N ALA A 51 -21.64 17.78 -34.77
CA ALA A 51 -22.53 17.71 -33.62
C ALA A 51 -21.71 17.84 -32.32
N ASP A 52 -21.09 19.01 -32.12
CA ASP A 52 -20.76 19.48 -30.78
C ASP A 52 -22.10 19.71 -30.05
N SER A 53 -22.45 18.75 -29.20
CA SER A 53 -23.73 18.63 -28.52
C SER A 53 -23.85 19.60 -27.33
N SER A 54 -23.42 20.84 -27.54
CA SER A 54 -23.45 21.90 -26.54
C SER A 54 -24.82 22.61 -26.57
N ALA A 55 -25.40 22.85 -25.39
CA ALA A 55 -26.65 23.62 -25.28
C ALA A 55 -26.50 24.98 -26.00
N PRO A 56 -27.52 25.42 -26.77
CA PRO A 56 -27.44 26.68 -27.50
C PRO A 56 -27.18 27.84 -26.55
N VAL A 57 -26.22 28.69 -26.89
CA VAL A 57 -25.84 29.85 -26.08
C VAL A 57 -27.01 30.84 -26.05
N PRO A 58 -27.51 31.23 -24.87
CA PRO A 58 -28.60 32.20 -24.76
C PRO A 58 -28.27 33.55 -25.39
N GLU A 59 -29.27 34.27 -25.87
CA GLU A 59 -29.07 35.59 -26.48
C GLU A 59 -28.40 36.57 -25.51
N GLY A 60 -27.25 37.12 -25.91
CA GLY A 60 -26.47 38.05 -25.10
C GLY A 60 -25.73 37.41 -23.92
N CYS A 61 -25.70 36.09 -23.81
CA CYS A 61 -24.75 35.36 -22.97
C CYS A 61 -23.38 35.34 -23.68
N ASP A 62 -22.35 35.86 -23.03
CA ASP A 62 -20.97 35.56 -23.39
C ASP A 62 -20.54 34.26 -22.67
N PRO A 63 -20.33 33.15 -23.41
CA PRO A 63 -19.97 31.86 -22.84
C PRO A 63 -18.52 31.80 -22.32
N ASN A 64 -17.68 32.77 -22.68
CA ASN A 64 -16.28 32.87 -22.25
C ASN A 64 -16.11 33.80 -21.04
N ALA A 65 -17.10 34.66 -20.78
CA ALA A 65 -17.13 35.49 -19.58
C ALA A 65 -17.64 34.71 -18.35
N GLU A 66 -17.18 35.16 -17.18
CA GLU A 66 -17.66 34.65 -15.91
C GLU A 66 -19.15 34.99 -15.71
N PRO A 67 -19.95 34.09 -15.08
CA PRO A 67 -21.37 34.31 -14.89
C PRO A 67 -21.74 35.64 -14.21
N LYS A 68 -20.93 36.11 -13.26
CA LYS A 68 -21.12 37.43 -12.61
C LYS A 68 -20.98 38.62 -13.55
N ASN A 69 -20.18 38.47 -14.60
CA ASN A 69 -19.96 39.49 -15.65
C ASN A 69 -20.84 39.23 -16.88
N SER A 70 -21.52 38.09 -16.93
CA SER A 70 -22.40 37.65 -18.02
C SER A 70 -23.70 37.05 -17.45
N PRO A 71 -24.52 37.86 -16.74
CA PRO A 71 -25.69 37.37 -16.02
C PRO A 71 -26.75 36.73 -16.93
N LYS A 72 -26.74 37.06 -18.22
CA LYS A 72 -27.59 36.44 -19.24
C LYS A 72 -27.29 34.96 -19.47
N CYS A 73 -26.11 34.47 -19.07
CA CYS A 73 -25.80 33.05 -19.07
C CYS A 73 -26.41 32.28 -17.89
N VAL A 74 -26.84 32.98 -16.84
CA VAL A 74 -27.38 32.37 -15.63
C VAL A 74 -28.88 32.13 -15.82
N VAL A 75 -29.21 31.14 -16.66
CA VAL A 75 -30.59 30.80 -17.06
C VAL A 75 -30.79 29.29 -17.15
N ASN A 76 -32.05 28.85 -17.03
CA ASN A 76 -32.44 27.44 -16.97
C ASN A 76 -32.00 26.62 -18.19
N ASP A 77 -31.87 27.24 -19.37
CA ASP A 77 -31.50 26.54 -20.60
C ASP A 77 -29.98 26.33 -20.76
N TYR A 78 -29.16 27.01 -19.95
CA TYR A 78 -27.70 27.03 -20.10
C TYR A 78 -26.94 26.46 -18.90
N GLY A 79 -27.62 26.25 -17.78
CA GLY A 79 -27.02 25.58 -16.62
C GLY A 79 -28.05 24.96 -15.69
N VAL A 80 -27.53 24.28 -14.68
CA VAL A 80 -28.30 23.62 -13.62
C VAL A 80 -28.03 24.33 -12.29
N PHE A 81 -29.08 24.51 -11.49
CA PHE A 81 -29.06 25.31 -10.27
C PHE A 81 -29.11 24.44 -9.01
N VAL A 82 -28.22 24.75 -8.05
CA VAL A 82 -28.05 23.97 -6.81
C VAL A 82 -28.27 24.85 -5.58
N ASP A 83 -29.16 24.42 -4.69
CA ASP A 83 -29.43 25.01 -3.37
C ASP A 83 -29.44 23.91 -2.31
N GLY A 84 -28.39 23.89 -1.47
CA GLY A 84 -28.23 22.86 -0.44
C GLY A 84 -29.23 22.96 0.72
N THR A 85 -29.90 24.10 0.87
CA THR A 85 -30.83 24.39 1.98
C THR A 85 -32.27 24.06 1.60
N THR A 86 -32.74 24.58 0.47
CA THR A 86 -34.15 24.46 0.06
C THR A 86 -34.38 23.55 -1.15
N GLY A 87 -33.31 23.19 -1.87
CA GLY A 87 -33.38 22.34 -3.05
C GLY A 87 -33.78 20.89 -2.74
N ASN A 88 -34.14 20.17 -3.80
CA ASN A 88 -34.46 18.74 -3.75
C ASN A 88 -33.92 18.06 -5.01
N ASP A 89 -33.22 16.94 -4.88
CA ASP A 89 -32.58 16.24 -6.01
C ASP A 89 -33.58 15.64 -7.00
N SER A 90 -34.86 15.50 -6.62
CA SER A 90 -35.93 15.17 -7.55
C SER A 90 -36.30 16.34 -8.47
N ASN A 91 -35.96 17.58 -8.12
CA ASN A 91 -36.29 18.76 -8.90
C ASN A 91 -35.60 18.77 -10.27
N ALA A 92 -36.09 19.61 -11.17
CA ALA A 92 -35.52 19.76 -12.52
C ALA A 92 -34.14 20.44 -12.53
N GLY A 93 -33.75 21.14 -11.45
CA GLY A 93 -32.51 21.89 -11.38
C GLY A 93 -32.59 23.25 -12.06
N THR A 94 -33.77 23.88 -12.04
CA THR A 94 -34.03 25.25 -12.50
C THR A 94 -33.86 26.24 -11.34
N LYS A 95 -33.84 27.55 -11.62
CA LYS A 95 -33.82 28.58 -10.56
C LYS A 95 -34.98 28.47 -9.57
N GLU A 96 -36.16 28.13 -10.08
CA GLU A 96 -37.40 28.04 -9.30
C GLU A 96 -37.51 26.71 -8.54
N SER A 97 -36.85 25.67 -9.06
CA SER A 97 -36.82 24.33 -8.50
C SER A 97 -35.39 23.78 -8.56
N PRO A 98 -34.47 24.29 -7.73
CA PRO A 98 -33.07 23.88 -7.74
C PRO A 98 -32.92 22.46 -7.16
N VAL A 99 -31.88 21.74 -7.61
CA VAL A 99 -31.49 20.48 -6.95
C VAL A 99 -30.77 20.77 -5.64
N LYS A 100 -30.67 19.77 -4.76
CA LYS A 100 -30.03 19.92 -3.45
C LYS A 100 -28.52 19.72 -3.53
N THR A 101 -28.08 18.76 -4.34
CA THR A 101 -26.68 18.33 -4.44
C THR A 101 -26.06 18.67 -5.78
N ILE A 102 -24.75 18.88 -5.78
CA ILE A 102 -23.95 19.09 -6.99
C ILE A 102 -23.95 17.79 -7.81
N GLY A 103 -23.84 16.63 -7.17
CA GLY A 103 -23.95 15.32 -7.83
C GLY A 103 -25.25 15.16 -8.63
N ALA A 104 -26.40 15.54 -8.06
CA ALA A 104 -27.68 15.53 -8.78
C ALA A 104 -27.70 16.51 -9.95
N ALA A 105 -27.04 17.67 -9.82
CA ALA A 105 -26.93 18.65 -10.89
C ALA A 105 -26.16 18.11 -12.09
N LEU A 106 -25.03 17.43 -11.83
CA LEU A 106 -24.21 16.79 -12.85
C LEU A 106 -24.99 15.72 -13.64
N GLY A 107 -25.89 14.99 -12.96
CA GLY A 107 -26.79 14.04 -13.60
C GLY A 107 -27.90 14.66 -14.46
N LYS A 108 -28.14 15.97 -14.34
CA LYS A 108 -29.23 16.71 -15.03
C LYS A 108 -28.74 17.74 -16.04
N LEU A 109 -27.44 17.75 -16.36
CA LEU A 109 -26.87 18.71 -17.31
C LEU A 109 -27.56 18.67 -18.67
N GLY A 110 -27.79 17.48 -19.23
CA GLY A 110 -28.46 17.35 -20.53
C GLY A 110 -27.78 18.16 -21.65
N GLY A 111 -26.44 18.21 -21.66
CA GLY A 111 -25.65 19.01 -22.61
C GLY A 111 -25.37 20.45 -22.18
N LYS A 112 -25.91 20.90 -21.03
CA LYS A 112 -25.61 22.22 -20.47
C LYS A 112 -24.18 22.28 -19.93
N PRO A 113 -23.42 23.35 -20.21
CA PRO A 113 -22.01 23.43 -19.84
C PRO A 113 -21.74 23.86 -18.38
N ARG A 114 -22.77 24.26 -17.61
CA ARG A 114 -22.57 24.97 -16.34
C ARG A 114 -23.46 24.46 -15.21
N VAL A 115 -22.89 24.44 -14.01
CA VAL A 115 -23.62 24.30 -12.73
C VAL A 115 -23.42 25.57 -11.92
N TYR A 116 -24.52 26.13 -11.42
CA TYR A 116 -24.55 27.31 -10.56
C TYR A 116 -24.91 26.89 -9.14
N VAL A 117 -24.00 27.14 -8.19
CA VAL A 117 -24.12 26.72 -6.80
C VAL A 117 -24.35 27.95 -5.94
N CYS A 118 -25.47 27.99 -5.22
CA CYS A 118 -25.71 29.08 -4.28
C CYS A 118 -24.95 28.89 -2.96
N GLU A 119 -24.87 29.95 -2.17
CA GLU A 119 -24.20 29.96 -0.87
C GLU A 119 -24.71 28.87 0.08
N GLY A 120 -23.80 28.22 0.79
CA GLY A 120 -24.13 27.14 1.70
C GLY A 120 -22.99 26.17 1.91
N THR A 121 -23.24 25.14 2.72
CA THR A 121 -22.32 24.02 2.94
C THR A 121 -22.92 22.75 2.36
N TYR A 122 -22.13 22.04 1.56
CA TYR A 122 -22.50 20.85 0.82
C TYR A 122 -21.66 19.68 1.34
N ALA A 123 -22.28 18.79 2.10
CA ALA A 123 -21.62 17.61 2.67
C ALA A 123 -21.62 16.45 1.66
N GLU A 124 -20.92 16.63 0.55
CA GLU A 124 -20.81 15.65 -0.53
C GLU A 124 -19.43 15.66 -1.18
N HIS A 125 -19.04 14.52 -1.76
CA HIS A 125 -17.90 14.44 -2.66
C HIS A 125 -18.34 14.81 -4.09
N VAL A 126 -17.58 15.67 -4.77
CA VAL A 126 -17.88 16.08 -6.15
C VAL A 126 -16.90 15.44 -7.12
N LYS A 127 -17.42 14.75 -8.14
CA LYS A 127 -16.61 14.13 -9.19
C LYS A 127 -17.02 14.62 -10.58
N LEU A 128 -16.05 15.12 -11.35
CA LEU A 128 -16.22 15.54 -12.74
C LEU A 128 -15.50 14.58 -13.68
N SER A 129 -16.27 13.97 -14.58
CA SER A 129 -15.78 13.10 -15.65
C SER A 129 -16.22 13.57 -17.04
N SER A 130 -16.70 14.81 -17.14
CA SER A 130 -17.13 15.46 -18.37
C SER A 130 -16.81 16.96 -18.32
N ALA A 131 -16.83 17.63 -19.48
CA ALA A 131 -16.51 19.04 -19.60
C ALA A 131 -17.68 19.91 -19.09
N VAL A 132 -17.69 20.18 -17.79
CA VAL A 132 -18.67 21.04 -17.13
C VAL A 132 -17.96 21.98 -16.17
N SER A 133 -18.40 23.23 -16.14
CA SER A 133 -17.86 24.24 -15.22
C SER A 133 -18.76 24.45 -14.01
N LEU A 134 -18.17 24.56 -12.82
CA LEU A 134 -18.85 24.82 -11.57
C LEU A 134 -18.60 26.27 -11.13
N TYR A 135 -19.68 26.99 -10.86
CA TYR A 135 -19.62 28.39 -10.44
C TYR A 135 -20.38 28.58 -9.12
N GLY A 136 -19.67 29.02 -8.09
CA GLY A 136 -20.24 29.58 -6.87
C GLY A 136 -20.50 31.08 -6.99
N GLY A 137 -20.64 31.78 -5.86
CA GLY A 137 -20.88 33.23 -5.85
C GLY A 137 -22.33 33.61 -6.15
N PHE A 138 -23.30 32.84 -5.67
CA PHE A 138 -24.72 33.14 -5.87
C PHE A 138 -25.51 33.11 -4.56
N SER A 139 -26.45 34.04 -4.41
CA SER A 139 -27.48 34.00 -3.37
C SER A 139 -28.48 32.88 -3.67
N CYS A 140 -28.90 32.12 -2.65
CA CYS A 140 -29.95 31.10 -2.83
C CYS A 140 -31.32 31.73 -3.17
N THR A 141 -31.48 33.03 -2.92
CA THR A 141 -32.63 33.79 -3.42
C THR A 141 -32.33 34.31 -4.83
N GLY A 142 -32.94 33.69 -5.83
CA GLY A 142 -32.95 34.17 -7.22
C GLY A 142 -31.63 34.03 -8.00
N PHE A 143 -30.60 33.43 -7.40
CA PHE A 143 -29.27 33.25 -8.00
C PHE A 143 -28.67 34.59 -8.49
N ALA A 144 -28.83 35.64 -7.69
CA ALA A 144 -28.09 36.89 -7.89
C ALA A 144 -26.62 36.68 -7.50
N ALA A 145 -25.70 37.33 -8.23
CA ALA A 145 -24.27 37.22 -7.93
C ALA A 145 -23.94 37.81 -6.55
N THR A 146 -23.06 37.13 -5.81
CA THR A 146 -22.55 37.52 -4.50
C THR A 146 -21.06 37.16 -4.40
N GLU A 147 -20.41 37.60 -3.33
CA GLU A 147 -19.01 37.22 -3.02
C GLU A 147 -18.92 35.98 -2.11
N ALA A 148 -20.06 35.35 -1.79
CA ALA A 148 -20.09 34.16 -0.94
C ALA A 148 -19.52 32.96 -1.68
N LYS A 149 -18.65 32.19 -1.02
CA LYS A 149 -18.09 30.94 -1.58
C LYS A 149 -18.81 29.74 -0.96
N PRO A 150 -19.68 29.03 -1.71
CA PRO A 150 -20.24 27.77 -1.25
C PRO A 150 -19.12 26.80 -0.87
N LYS A 151 -19.28 26.11 0.27
CA LYS A 151 -18.29 25.20 0.83
C LYS A 151 -18.69 23.75 0.60
N ILE A 152 -17.87 23.01 -0.15
CA ILE A 152 -17.98 21.57 -0.34
C ILE A 152 -17.08 20.90 0.71
N ALA A 153 -17.70 20.21 1.67
CA ALA A 153 -17.03 19.62 2.81
C ALA A 153 -17.66 18.27 3.16
N PRO A 154 -17.23 17.18 2.50
CA PRO A 154 -17.64 15.83 2.86
C PRO A 154 -17.39 15.52 4.35
N ALA A 155 -18.23 14.67 4.94
CA ALA A 155 -18.09 14.28 6.35
C ALA A 155 -17.15 13.08 6.55
N ASP A 156 -16.85 12.36 5.47
CA ASP A 156 -16.03 11.15 5.43
C ASP A 156 -14.79 11.33 4.54
N ALA A 157 -13.88 10.35 4.62
CA ALA A 157 -12.58 10.43 3.98
C ALA A 157 -12.68 10.30 2.45
N GLY A 158 -11.99 11.19 1.75
CA GLY A 158 -11.95 11.23 0.29
C GLY A 158 -11.69 12.65 -0.21
N TYR A 159 -11.70 12.81 -1.53
CA TYR A 159 -11.53 14.12 -2.14
C TYR A 159 -12.82 14.93 -2.06
N ALA A 160 -12.74 16.18 -1.64
CA ALA A 160 -13.87 17.10 -1.79
C ALA A 160 -14.17 17.34 -3.29
N LEU A 161 -13.12 17.37 -4.13
CA LEU A 161 -13.23 17.47 -5.58
C LEU A 161 -12.32 16.47 -6.31
N GLN A 162 -12.89 15.71 -7.23
CA GLN A 162 -12.16 14.86 -8.15
C GLN A 162 -12.48 15.26 -9.60
N ILE A 163 -11.45 15.45 -10.43
CA ILE A 163 -11.59 15.71 -11.86
C ILE A 163 -10.71 14.68 -12.58
N GLU A 164 -11.31 13.85 -13.43
CA GLU A 164 -10.56 12.81 -14.11
C GLU A 164 -10.96 12.66 -15.57
N LYS A 165 -9.96 12.50 -16.44
CA LYS A 165 -10.13 12.14 -17.86
C LYS A 165 -11.03 13.11 -18.63
N VAL A 166 -10.96 14.40 -18.31
CA VAL A 166 -11.75 15.42 -18.99
C VAL A 166 -10.93 16.08 -20.10
N ALA A 167 -11.36 15.86 -21.35
CA ALA A 167 -10.70 16.44 -22.52
C ALA A 167 -11.06 17.92 -22.75
N GLY A 168 -12.31 18.30 -22.44
CA GLY A 168 -12.79 19.67 -22.60
C GLY A 168 -12.42 20.59 -21.43
N ALA A 169 -12.69 21.88 -21.58
CA ALA A 169 -12.38 22.87 -20.57
C ALA A 169 -13.30 22.74 -19.34
N VAL A 170 -12.70 22.79 -18.16
CA VAL A 170 -13.40 22.84 -16.86
C VAL A 170 -12.97 24.09 -16.12
N VAL A 171 -13.94 24.91 -15.71
CA VAL A 171 -13.70 26.05 -14.82
C VAL A 171 -14.38 25.80 -13.49
N ILE A 172 -13.63 25.92 -12.41
CA ILE A 172 -14.12 25.89 -11.03
C ILE A 172 -13.89 27.29 -10.47
N ALA A 173 -14.96 28.02 -10.17
CA ALA A 173 -14.85 29.41 -9.73
C ALA A 173 -15.70 29.73 -8.51
N ASP A 174 -15.16 30.56 -7.62
CA ASP A 174 -15.85 31.12 -6.45
C ASP A 174 -16.41 30.05 -5.48
N LEU A 175 -15.65 28.96 -5.27
CA LEU A 175 -16.00 27.83 -4.41
C LEU A 175 -14.93 27.56 -3.36
N ALA A 176 -15.32 26.99 -2.22
CA ALA A 176 -14.41 26.47 -1.22
C ALA A 176 -14.55 24.95 -1.10
N PHE A 177 -13.44 24.24 -1.01
CA PHE A 177 -13.40 22.79 -0.82
C PHE A 177 -12.56 22.47 0.42
N GLU A 178 -13.03 21.51 1.21
CA GLU A 178 -12.36 21.08 2.44
C GLU A 178 -12.43 19.56 2.56
N SER A 179 -11.27 18.91 2.71
CA SER A 179 -11.19 17.48 3.02
C SER A 179 -11.00 17.30 4.51
N ILE A 180 -11.47 16.18 5.09
CA ILE A 180 -11.24 15.89 6.51
C ILE A 180 -9.79 15.47 6.78
N ALA A 181 -9.40 15.46 8.06
CA ALA A 181 -8.10 14.93 8.48
C ALA A 181 -7.95 13.45 8.11
N GLY A 182 -6.71 13.03 7.88
CA GLY A 182 -6.36 11.65 7.64
C GLY A 182 -6.75 10.74 8.80
N THR A 183 -7.01 9.48 8.49
CA THR A 183 -7.33 8.40 9.44
C THR A 183 -6.43 7.20 9.19
N GLU A 184 -6.42 6.20 10.05
CA GLU A 184 -5.66 4.97 9.77
C GLU A 184 -6.07 4.26 8.46
N ALA A 185 -7.35 4.35 8.08
CA ALA A 185 -7.87 3.73 6.86
C ALA A 185 -7.62 4.56 5.59
N SER A 186 -7.52 5.88 5.74
CA SER A 186 -7.21 6.83 4.67
C SER A 186 -6.24 7.88 5.22
N PRO A 187 -4.93 7.60 5.21
CA PRO A 187 -3.96 8.39 5.97
C PRO A 187 -3.81 9.81 5.46
N SER A 188 -4.10 10.06 4.18
CA SER A 188 -3.92 11.38 3.58
C SER A 188 -5.21 12.22 3.63
N SER A 189 -5.05 13.50 3.93
CA SER A 189 -6.03 14.54 3.64
C SER A 189 -5.67 15.20 2.32
N ILE A 190 -6.52 15.02 1.30
CA ILE A 190 -6.33 15.60 -0.02
C ILE A 190 -7.63 16.27 -0.44
N THR A 191 -7.59 17.57 -0.70
CA THR A 191 -8.82 18.33 -0.98
C THR A 191 -9.28 18.11 -2.41
N ALA A 192 -8.38 18.31 -3.38
CA ALA A 192 -8.67 18.17 -4.81
C ALA A 192 -7.70 17.21 -5.49
N PHE A 193 -8.22 16.36 -6.37
CA PHE A 193 -7.45 15.44 -7.20
C PHE A 193 -7.80 15.61 -8.67
N VAL A 194 -6.81 15.96 -9.48
CA VAL A 194 -6.94 16.15 -10.93
C VAL A 194 -6.04 15.16 -11.67
N SER A 195 -6.63 14.34 -12.53
CA SER A 195 -5.90 13.35 -13.33
C SER A 195 -6.31 13.39 -14.80
N ASP A 196 -5.31 13.29 -15.68
CA ASP A 196 -5.47 13.23 -17.14
C ASP A 196 -6.52 14.19 -17.71
N SER A 197 -6.53 15.44 -17.24
CA SER A 197 -7.53 16.45 -17.62
C SER A 197 -6.88 17.67 -18.26
N ALA A 198 -7.14 17.88 -19.55
CA ALA A 198 -6.30 18.69 -20.42
C ALA A 198 -6.43 20.21 -20.23
N ASN A 199 -7.50 20.68 -19.57
CA ASN A 199 -7.73 22.12 -19.37
C ASN A 199 -8.62 22.38 -18.15
N VAL A 200 -7.99 22.45 -16.97
CA VAL A 200 -8.68 22.72 -15.70
C VAL A 200 -8.23 24.07 -15.15
N THR A 201 -9.19 24.98 -14.95
CA THR A 201 -8.93 26.30 -14.36
C THR A 201 -9.66 26.47 -13.04
N PHE A 202 -8.92 26.75 -11.98
CA PHE A 202 -9.44 27.20 -10.69
C PHE A 202 -9.34 28.73 -10.61
N LYS A 203 -10.45 29.41 -10.32
CA LYS A 203 -10.51 30.86 -10.16
C LYS A 203 -11.11 31.24 -8.82
N ARG A 204 -10.36 31.94 -7.98
CA ARG A 204 -10.81 32.39 -6.65
C ARG A 204 -11.32 31.25 -5.78
N VAL A 205 -10.75 30.06 -5.89
CA VAL A 205 -11.13 28.93 -5.04
C VAL A 205 -10.34 28.92 -3.73
N SER A 206 -10.90 28.28 -2.71
CA SER A 206 -10.16 27.91 -1.50
C SER A 206 -10.09 26.39 -1.41
N LEU A 207 -8.89 25.83 -1.28
CA LEU A 207 -8.67 24.40 -1.07
C LEU A 207 -7.99 24.20 0.29
N THR A 208 -8.65 23.49 1.20
CA THR A 208 -8.14 23.26 2.56
C THR A 208 -8.00 21.76 2.83
N ALA A 209 -6.76 21.32 3.02
CA ALA A 209 -6.42 19.98 3.51
C ALA A 209 -6.06 20.05 4.98
N HIS A 210 -6.50 19.05 5.74
CA HIS A 210 -6.22 18.91 7.17
C HIS A 210 -5.03 17.99 7.43
N ASP A 211 -4.73 17.76 8.71
CA ASP A 211 -3.62 16.90 9.13
C ASP A 211 -3.64 15.52 8.45
N GLY A 212 -2.47 15.07 7.99
CA GLY A 212 -2.24 13.68 7.61
C GLY A 212 -2.07 12.79 8.84
N ALA A 213 -2.56 11.55 8.81
CA ALA A 213 -2.42 10.61 9.91
C ALA A 213 -0.99 10.10 10.04
N ASP A 214 -0.51 9.93 11.27
CA ASP A 214 0.76 9.26 11.52
C ASP A 214 0.71 7.79 11.06
N GLY A 215 1.83 7.31 10.53
CA GLY A 215 2.00 5.94 10.11
C GLY A 215 1.99 4.98 11.30
N LYS A 216 1.29 3.86 11.15
CA LYS A 216 1.19 2.84 12.20
C LYS A 216 2.56 2.23 12.53
N PRO A 217 2.94 2.07 13.81
CA PRO A 217 4.13 1.30 14.18
C PRO A 217 4.09 -0.15 13.66
N GLY A 218 5.22 -0.62 13.17
CA GLY A 218 5.43 -2.01 12.80
C GLY A 218 5.38 -2.92 14.02
N ALA A 219 4.73 -4.08 13.88
CA ALA A 219 4.64 -5.05 14.97
C ALA A 219 6.03 -5.62 15.31
N ALA A 220 6.29 -5.84 16.60
CA ALA A 220 7.48 -6.58 17.01
C ALA A 220 7.41 -8.03 16.50
N GLY A 221 8.58 -8.56 16.10
CA GLY A 221 8.72 -9.96 15.77
C GLY A 221 8.48 -10.84 17.00
N THR A 222 8.01 -12.05 16.75
CA THR A 222 7.74 -13.09 17.74
C THR A 222 8.92 -14.06 17.86
N LYS A 223 9.05 -14.64 19.05
CA LYS A 223 10.07 -15.66 19.31
C LYS A 223 9.85 -16.89 18.42
N GLY A 224 10.94 -17.47 17.90
CA GLY A 224 10.90 -18.69 17.09
C GLY A 224 10.43 -19.90 17.90
N THR A 225 9.52 -20.70 17.33
CA THR A 225 8.91 -21.87 17.97
C THR A 225 8.80 -23.06 16.99
N LEU A 226 8.52 -24.26 17.50
CA LEU A 226 8.18 -25.42 16.66
C LEU A 226 6.80 -25.24 16.02
N THR A 227 6.63 -25.80 14.82
CA THR A 227 5.30 -26.00 14.26
C THR A 227 4.57 -27.14 14.98
N SER A 228 3.25 -27.02 15.19
CA SER A 228 2.44 -28.07 15.84
C SER A 228 2.31 -29.39 15.05
N ALA A 229 2.95 -29.52 13.88
CA ALA A 229 2.82 -30.67 12.97
C ALA A 229 3.96 -31.71 13.09
N MET A 230 4.63 -31.82 14.25
CA MET A 230 5.73 -32.79 14.42
C MET A 230 5.23 -34.23 14.64
N PRO A 231 5.91 -35.24 14.05
CA PRO A 231 5.58 -36.65 14.26
C PRO A 231 6.04 -37.23 15.61
N THR A 232 6.86 -36.53 16.39
CA THR A 232 7.25 -36.93 17.76
C THR A 232 7.02 -35.78 18.75
N ALA A 233 7.06 -36.07 20.06
CA ALA A 233 6.79 -35.12 21.15
C ALA A 233 7.34 -33.74 20.82
N ASN A 234 6.47 -32.72 20.84
CA ASN A 234 6.70 -31.34 20.37
C ASN A 234 7.78 -30.60 21.19
N THR A 235 9.01 -31.11 21.12
CA THR A 235 10.17 -30.76 21.93
C THR A 235 11.38 -30.68 21.02
N PHE A 236 12.34 -29.85 21.39
CA PHE A 236 13.62 -29.78 20.68
C PHE A 236 14.60 -30.89 21.14
N ASP A 237 14.23 -31.68 22.15
CA ASP A 237 15.18 -32.48 22.93
C ASP A 237 15.60 -33.77 22.23
N GLY A 238 16.89 -34.10 22.36
CA GLY A 238 17.47 -35.30 21.77
C GLY A 238 16.87 -36.58 22.34
N ASN A 239 16.73 -37.60 21.50
CA ASN A 239 16.22 -38.90 21.96
C ASN A 239 17.23 -39.63 22.84
N LYS A 240 16.74 -40.30 23.87
CA LYS A 240 17.55 -41.20 24.71
C LYS A 240 17.93 -42.48 23.93
N GLY A 241 19.19 -42.90 24.04
CA GLY A 241 19.64 -44.23 23.58
C GLY A 241 19.29 -45.34 24.58
N ASP A 242 19.19 -46.58 24.08
CA ASP A 242 18.90 -47.78 24.88
C ASP A 242 20.12 -48.71 25.00
N ALA A 243 19.92 -49.96 25.43
CA ALA A 243 21.02 -50.90 25.63
C ALA A 243 21.77 -51.29 24.33
N THR A 244 21.15 -51.11 23.16
CA THR A 244 21.67 -51.53 21.85
C THR A 244 21.64 -50.43 20.80
N ASN A 245 20.58 -49.63 20.78
CA ASN A 245 20.32 -48.61 19.78
C ASN A 245 20.64 -47.23 20.33
N GLY A 246 21.32 -46.43 19.51
CA GLY A 246 21.50 -45.01 19.81
C GLY A 246 20.18 -44.25 19.70
N GLY A 247 20.12 -43.09 20.36
CA GLY A 247 18.95 -42.21 20.28
C GLY A 247 18.68 -41.81 18.82
N ALA A 248 17.45 -42.03 18.35
CA ALA A 248 17.05 -41.66 17.00
C ALA A 248 17.29 -40.15 16.75
N PRO A 249 17.62 -39.74 15.51
CA PRO A 249 17.80 -38.31 15.22
C PRO A 249 16.49 -37.55 15.43
N GLN A 250 16.61 -36.33 15.94
CA GLN A 250 15.46 -35.46 16.16
C GLN A 250 15.32 -34.47 15.03
N ILE A 251 14.12 -34.26 14.49
CA ILE A 251 13.86 -33.35 13.36
C ILE A 251 12.82 -32.34 13.78
N CYS A 252 13.17 -31.06 13.65
CA CYS A 252 12.39 -29.94 14.12
C CYS A 252 12.17 -28.93 13.00
N THR A 253 10.93 -28.75 12.56
CA THR A 253 10.47 -27.68 11.65
C THR A 253 10.04 -26.43 12.42
N CYS A 254 10.44 -25.27 11.93
CA CYS A 254 10.27 -24.00 12.63
C CYS A 254 9.07 -23.20 12.13
N SER A 255 8.45 -22.44 13.04
CA SER A 255 7.30 -21.56 12.77
C SER A 255 7.60 -20.43 11.78
N THR A 256 8.88 -20.08 11.65
CA THR A 256 9.40 -19.06 10.73
C THR A 256 9.97 -19.64 9.44
N GLY A 257 9.87 -20.97 9.26
CA GLY A 257 10.44 -21.72 8.14
C GLY A 257 11.78 -22.38 8.49
N GLY A 258 12.17 -23.37 7.67
CA GLY A 258 13.39 -24.14 7.85
C GLY A 258 13.28 -25.30 8.86
N THR A 259 14.33 -26.12 8.90
CA THR A 259 14.44 -27.30 9.76
C THR A 259 15.78 -27.33 10.48
N SER A 260 15.78 -27.94 11.67
CA SER A 260 17.00 -28.33 12.39
C SER A 260 16.90 -29.81 12.75
N LYS A 261 18.04 -30.50 12.78
CA LYS A 261 18.10 -31.92 13.07
C LYS A 261 19.19 -32.25 14.07
N GLY A 262 18.82 -32.82 15.22
CA GLY A 262 19.76 -33.41 16.15
C GLY A 262 20.40 -34.68 15.59
N GLY A 263 21.70 -34.85 15.83
CA GLY A 263 22.45 -36.04 15.39
C GLY A 263 21.94 -37.32 16.06
N ALA A 264 21.88 -38.41 15.32
CA ALA A 264 21.57 -39.72 15.90
C ALA A 264 22.69 -40.17 16.84
N GLY A 265 22.36 -40.77 17.98
CA GLY A 265 23.33 -41.45 18.81
C GLY A 265 23.88 -42.71 18.13
N GLY A 266 25.10 -43.10 18.48
CA GLY A 266 25.70 -44.33 17.98
C GLY A 266 25.01 -45.56 18.53
N VAL A 267 24.81 -46.58 17.68
CA VAL A 267 24.47 -47.92 18.17
C VAL A 267 25.61 -48.47 19.02
N LYS A 268 25.38 -49.52 19.81
CA LYS A 268 26.45 -50.17 20.57
C LYS A 268 27.60 -50.61 19.63
N GLY A 269 28.80 -50.10 19.89
CA GLY A 269 29.99 -50.26 19.04
C GLY A 269 30.12 -49.24 17.90
N GLY A 270 29.29 -48.19 17.86
CA GLY A 270 29.21 -47.25 16.74
C GLY A 270 29.29 -45.78 17.12
N ASP A 271 29.63 -44.96 16.12
CA ASP A 271 29.77 -43.51 16.24
C ASP A 271 28.41 -42.81 16.24
N GLY A 272 28.35 -41.67 16.94
CA GLY A 272 27.25 -40.73 16.82
C GLY A 272 27.33 -39.92 15.52
N SER A 273 26.17 -39.56 14.97
CA SER A 273 26.07 -38.69 13.80
C SER A 273 26.14 -37.21 14.18
N ALA A 274 26.58 -36.37 13.24
CA ALA A 274 26.50 -34.92 13.39
C ALA A 274 25.05 -34.40 13.34
N GLY A 275 24.78 -33.30 14.04
CA GLY A 275 23.56 -32.51 13.89
C GLY A 275 23.62 -31.57 12.69
N LYS A 276 22.43 -31.14 12.23
CA LYS A 276 22.18 -30.31 11.05
C LYS A 276 21.17 -29.20 11.38
N GLU A 277 21.01 -28.15 10.59
CA GLU A 277 21.85 -27.78 9.44
C GLU A 277 23.14 -27.10 9.88
N ASP A 278 24.25 -27.38 9.18
CA ASP A 278 25.55 -26.84 9.54
C ASP A 278 25.57 -25.31 9.38
N GLN A 279 26.19 -24.63 10.34
CA GLN A 279 26.49 -23.20 10.22
C GLN A 279 27.89 -23.03 9.63
N MET A 280 28.03 -22.11 8.68
CA MET A 280 29.30 -21.83 8.00
C MET A 280 30.39 -21.33 8.96
N SER A 281 29.99 -20.73 10.08
CA SER A 281 30.90 -20.27 11.13
C SER A 281 30.32 -20.70 12.49
N PRO A 282 30.91 -21.72 13.13
CA PRO A 282 30.46 -22.20 14.44
C PRO A 282 30.49 -21.09 15.50
N ASP A 283 29.37 -20.88 16.18
CA ASP A 283 29.22 -19.98 17.32
C ASP A 283 28.55 -20.70 18.50
N PRO A 284 29.24 -20.91 19.63
CA PRO A 284 30.67 -20.66 19.83
C PRO A 284 31.56 -21.57 18.96
N THR A 285 32.86 -21.27 18.84
CA THR A 285 33.78 -21.95 17.90
C THR A 285 33.85 -23.48 18.02
N ASN A 286 33.51 -24.04 19.18
CA ASN A 286 33.48 -25.49 19.43
C ASN A 286 32.10 -26.14 19.18
N ALA A 287 31.09 -25.35 18.82
CA ALA A 287 29.72 -25.79 18.58
C ALA A 287 29.54 -26.21 17.12
N THR A 288 30.20 -27.28 16.73
CA THR A 288 30.21 -27.76 15.33
C THR A 288 29.09 -28.75 15.02
N GLY A 289 28.30 -29.15 16.02
CA GLY A 289 27.31 -30.22 15.90
C GLY A 289 27.91 -31.60 15.62
N ALA A 290 29.24 -31.77 15.66
CA ALA A 290 29.89 -33.03 15.37
C ALA A 290 29.48 -34.14 16.36
N GLY A 291 29.20 -35.34 15.83
CA GLY A 291 28.98 -36.53 16.64
C GLY A 291 30.25 -37.02 17.32
N GLN A 292 30.09 -37.85 18.34
CA GLN A 292 31.20 -38.46 19.07
C GLN A 292 31.50 -39.85 18.52
N THR A 293 32.78 -40.17 18.36
CA THR A 293 33.20 -41.52 17.97
C THR A 293 33.02 -42.52 19.12
N GLU A 294 32.86 -43.80 18.82
CA GLU A 294 32.83 -44.85 19.84
C GLU A 294 34.12 -44.86 20.67
N ALA A 295 35.27 -44.70 20.03
CA ALA A 295 36.58 -44.69 20.68
C ALA A 295 36.74 -43.51 21.64
N ASP A 296 36.32 -42.31 21.25
CA ASP A 296 36.27 -41.15 22.14
C ASP A 296 35.31 -41.38 23.30
N CYS A 297 34.19 -42.07 23.06
CA CYS A 297 33.27 -42.40 24.13
C CYS A 297 33.87 -43.38 25.15
N PHE A 298 34.50 -44.45 24.67
CA PHE A 298 35.12 -45.47 25.51
C PHE A 298 36.29 -44.93 26.34
N SER A 299 37.12 -44.07 25.76
CA SER A 299 38.32 -43.52 26.39
C SER A 299 38.07 -42.28 27.25
N GLY A 300 36.84 -41.75 27.27
CA GLY A 300 36.55 -40.45 27.88
C GLY A 300 37.18 -39.27 27.12
N GLY A 301 37.40 -39.45 25.81
CA GLY A 301 37.97 -38.48 24.88
C GLY A 301 36.99 -37.36 24.50
N VAL A 302 36.98 -37.00 23.21
CA VAL A 302 36.19 -35.84 22.75
C VAL A 302 34.70 -36.11 22.83
N SER A 303 33.96 -35.32 23.62
CA SER A 303 32.50 -35.40 23.68
C SER A 303 31.83 -34.91 22.38
N ALA A 304 30.59 -35.35 22.16
CA ALA A 304 29.75 -34.81 21.09
C ALA A 304 29.66 -33.29 21.20
N ARG A 305 29.71 -32.59 20.07
CA ARG A 305 29.77 -31.13 20.04
C ARG A 305 28.37 -30.53 20.02
N PRO A 306 28.13 -29.45 20.79
CA PRO A 306 26.86 -28.73 20.71
C PRO A 306 26.67 -28.17 19.30
N GLY A 307 25.42 -27.91 18.92
CA GLY A 307 25.12 -27.24 17.67
C GLY A 307 25.44 -25.75 17.75
N SER A 308 25.93 -25.18 16.65
CA SER A 308 26.14 -23.74 16.50
C SER A 308 24.85 -22.95 16.62
N ASN A 309 24.92 -21.81 17.29
CA ASN A 309 23.92 -20.76 17.18
C ASN A 309 23.83 -20.29 15.73
N ALA A 310 22.62 -19.94 15.29
CA ALA A 310 22.44 -19.22 14.04
C ALA A 310 22.69 -17.71 14.25
N PRO A 311 23.30 -17.03 13.26
CA PRO A 311 23.49 -15.59 13.32
C PRO A 311 22.14 -14.86 13.36
N ALA A 312 22.13 -13.67 13.96
CA ALA A 312 20.96 -12.79 13.84
C ALA A 312 20.77 -12.38 12.36
N ALA A 313 19.53 -12.31 11.92
CA ALA A 313 19.23 -11.81 10.59
C ALA A 313 19.46 -10.29 10.53
N SER A 314 20.00 -9.82 9.40
CA SER A 314 20.22 -8.39 9.18
C SER A 314 18.90 -7.61 9.22
N PRO A 315 18.91 -6.34 9.67
CA PRO A 315 17.76 -5.45 9.52
C PRO A 315 17.29 -5.34 8.07
N ALA A 316 16.00 -5.09 7.86
CA ALA A 316 15.49 -4.73 6.54
C ALA A 316 16.16 -3.45 6.03
N ALA A 317 16.27 -3.32 4.70
CA ALA A 317 16.75 -2.08 4.08
C ALA A 317 15.80 -0.91 4.37
N SER A 318 16.33 0.31 4.39
CA SER A 318 15.52 1.53 4.41
C SER A 318 14.70 1.69 3.13
N VAL A 319 13.49 2.23 3.27
CA VAL A 319 12.80 2.85 2.14
C VAL A 319 13.44 4.20 1.80
N SER A 320 13.44 4.57 0.52
CA SER A 320 14.04 5.83 0.03
C SER A 320 13.03 6.78 -0.62
N LYS A 321 11.85 6.27 -1.01
CA LYS A 321 10.76 7.07 -1.57
C LYS A 321 9.80 7.53 -0.48
N LEU A 322 9.21 8.71 -0.66
CA LEU A 322 8.16 9.22 0.25
C LEU A 322 6.82 8.52 0.02
N GLY A 323 6.56 8.12 -1.23
CA GLY A 323 5.28 7.58 -1.67
C GLY A 323 5.23 7.57 -3.19
N GLU A 324 4.07 7.21 -3.71
CA GLU A 324 3.76 7.20 -5.13
C GLU A 324 2.36 7.79 -5.32
N VAL A 325 2.16 8.56 -6.39
CA VAL A 325 0.80 8.93 -6.80
C VAL A 325 0.28 7.85 -7.71
N GLN A 326 -0.84 7.24 -7.31
CA GLN A 326 -1.60 6.31 -8.12
C GLN A 326 -2.89 6.99 -8.60
N VAL A 327 -3.62 6.36 -9.52
CA VAL A 327 -4.91 6.85 -10.04
C VAL A 327 -5.93 7.06 -8.92
N SER A 328 -5.81 6.31 -7.83
CA SER A 328 -6.67 6.43 -6.64
C SER A 328 -6.19 7.48 -5.63
N GLY A 329 -4.97 8.02 -5.75
CA GLY A 329 -4.43 8.99 -4.80
C GLY A 329 -2.95 8.85 -4.46
N TRP A 330 -2.52 9.61 -3.45
CA TRP A 330 -1.19 9.48 -2.85
C TRP A 330 -1.14 8.27 -1.91
N ILE A 331 -0.18 7.37 -2.15
CA ILE A 331 0.13 6.25 -1.27
C ILE A 331 1.51 6.49 -0.62
N PRO A 332 1.57 6.74 0.70
CA PRO A 332 2.84 6.94 1.38
C PRO A 332 3.62 5.63 1.49
N SER A 333 4.94 5.70 1.41
CA SER A 333 5.81 4.51 1.45
C SER A 333 5.87 3.91 2.86
N ALA A 334 5.44 2.66 2.99
CA ALA A 334 5.59 1.87 4.20
C ALA A 334 6.98 1.23 4.27
N GLY A 335 7.49 1.06 5.49
CA GLY A 335 8.72 0.34 5.78
C GLY A 335 8.64 -1.14 5.42
N ILE A 336 9.82 -1.75 5.28
CA ILE A 336 10.01 -3.14 4.87
C ILE A 336 10.05 -4.03 6.10
N VAL A 337 9.39 -5.19 6.02
CA VAL A 337 9.43 -6.22 7.07
C VAL A 337 10.83 -6.83 7.16
N GLY A 338 11.34 -7.00 8.37
CA GLY A 338 12.60 -7.69 8.63
C GLY A 338 12.58 -9.14 8.15
N PRO A 339 13.71 -9.71 7.71
CA PRO A 339 13.79 -11.14 7.43
C PRO A 339 13.65 -11.96 8.71
N ASN A 340 13.11 -13.18 8.59
CA ASN A 340 13.13 -14.14 9.70
C ASN A 340 14.57 -14.60 9.99
N GLY A 341 14.84 -14.91 11.26
CA GLY A 341 16.05 -15.62 11.66
C GLY A 341 16.03 -17.07 11.16
N THR A 342 17.21 -17.66 11.01
CA THR A 342 17.33 -19.07 10.64
C THR A 342 17.37 -19.98 11.87
N PRO A 343 16.99 -21.27 11.75
CA PRO A 343 17.19 -22.24 12.81
C PRO A 343 18.67 -22.41 13.17
N GLY A 344 18.95 -22.70 14.44
CA GLY A 344 20.28 -23.13 14.90
C GLY A 344 20.62 -24.54 14.40
N GLN A 345 21.91 -24.89 14.46
CA GLN A 345 22.35 -26.25 14.16
C GLN A 345 21.94 -27.21 15.30
N GLY A 346 21.60 -28.45 14.95
CA GLY A 346 21.43 -29.51 15.94
C GLY A 346 22.74 -29.94 16.60
N GLY A 347 22.66 -30.45 17.82
CA GLY A 347 23.80 -31.05 18.52
C GLY A 347 24.18 -32.40 17.91
N GLY A 348 25.45 -32.79 18.10
CA GLY A 348 25.93 -34.11 17.72
C GLY A 348 25.38 -35.23 18.62
N GLY A 349 25.27 -36.44 18.07
CA GLY A 349 24.96 -37.64 18.84
C GLY A 349 26.19 -38.19 19.58
N GLY A 350 25.96 -38.81 20.73
CA GLY A 350 26.97 -39.49 21.53
C GLY A 350 27.41 -40.82 20.93
N GLY A 351 28.64 -41.23 21.19
CA GLY A 351 29.15 -42.55 20.79
C GLY A 351 28.52 -43.67 21.61
N GLY A 352 28.33 -44.85 21.00
CA GLY A 352 27.72 -46.00 21.64
C GLY A 352 28.76 -46.97 22.21
N SER A 353 29.31 -46.71 23.41
CA SER A 353 30.22 -47.67 24.07
C SER A 353 29.52 -48.38 25.23
N GLY A 354 29.52 -49.72 25.27
CA GLY A 354 28.79 -50.47 26.32
C GLY A 354 27.26 -50.27 26.35
N GLY A 355 26.70 -49.59 25.35
CA GLY A 355 25.27 -49.34 25.12
C GLY A 355 25.06 -48.36 23.96
N GLY A 356 23.83 -47.88 23.74
CA GLY A 356 23.51 -46.89 22.71
C GLY A 356 23.74 -45.44 23.17
N GLY A 357 24.40 -44.65 22.34
CA GLY A 357 24.67 -43.23 22.61
C GLY A 357 23.40 -42.37 22.57
N GLY A 358 23.40 -41.24 23.28
CA GLY A 358 22.29 -40.29 23.27
C GLY A 358 22.23 -39.48 21.97
N GLY A 359 21.02 -39.20 21.47
CA GLY A 359 20.83 -38.31 20.33
C GLY A 359 21.10 -36.84 20.70
N GLY A 360 21.53 -36.04 19.74
CA GLY A 360 21.65 -34.60 19.89
C GLY A 360 20.29 -33.90 19.89
N GLY A 361 20.18 -32.76 20.57
CA GLY A 361 19.00 -31.89 20.50
C GLY A 361 18.95 -31.13 19.18
N CYS A 362 17.75 -30.80 18.71
CA CYS A 362 17.56 -29.87 17.61
C CYS A 362 18.05 -28.47 17.98
N GLY A 363 18.53 -27.72 17.00
CA GLY A 363 18.71 -26.29 17.14
C GLY A 363 17.38 -25.56 17.28
N GLY A 364 17.42 -24.42 17.97
CA GLY A 364 16.25 -23.59 18.22
C GLY A 364 15.80 -22.88 16.96
N CYS A 365 14.52 -22.54 16.91
CA CYS A 365 13.94 -21.87 15.75
C CYS A 365 14.29 -20.39 15.67
N GLY A 366 14.48 -19.86 14.47
CA GLY A 366 14.75 -18.44 14.28
C GLY A 366 13.53 -17.58 14.64
N GLY A 367 13.76 -16.39 15.20
CA GLY A 367 12.71 -15.41 15.49
C GLY A 367 12.12 -14.82 14.21
N SER A 368 10.85 -14.41 14.25
CA SER A 368 10.25 -13.75 13.09
C SER A 368 10.77 -12.32 12.94
N GLY A 369 10.79 -11.81 11.71
CA GLY A 369 11.18 -10.43 11.46
C GLY A 369 10.22 -9.41 12.07
N GLY A 370 10.74 -8.24 12.41
CA GLY A 370 9.90 -7.11 12.82
C GLY A 370 9.14 -6.50 11.65
N GLY A 371 7.89 -6.11 11.87
CA GLY A 371 7.08 -5.44 10.85
C GLY A 371 7.66 -4.08 10.43
N GLY A 372 7.46 -3.67 9.19
CA GLY A 372 7.78 -2.31 8.75
C GLY A 372 6.79 -1.28 9.31
N GLY A 373 7.26 -0.06 9.57
CA GLY A 373 6.40 1.04 9.99
C GLY A 373 5.58 1.61 8.83
N GLY A 374 4.32 1.98 9.05
CA GLY A 374 3.47 2.59 8.02
C GLY A 374 3.99 3.95 7.56
N GLY A 375 3.70 4.35 6.32
CA GLY A 375 4.01 5.69 5.84
C GLY A 375 3.08 6.74 6.45
N GLY A 376 3.61 7.93 6.73
CA GLY A 376 2.84 9.07 7.21
C GLY A 376 1.96 9.67 6.12
N GLY A 377 0.72 9.97 6.47
CA GLY A 377 -0.27 10.55 5.58
C GLY A 377 0.09 11.94 5.07
N ALA A 378 -0.35 12.25 3.84
CA ALA A 378 -0.13 13.57 3.27
C ALA A 378 -1.21 14.58 3.68
N SER A 379 -0.87 15.86 3.68
CA SER A 379 -1.80 16.98 3.72
C SER A 379 -1.60 17.80 2.46
N VAL A 380 -2.51 17.71 1.49
CA VAL A 380 -2.31 18.31 0.17
C VAL A 380 -3.57 18.99 -0.35
N ALA A 381 -3.50 20.28 -0.63
CA ALA A 381 -4.65 21.01 -1.14
C ALA A 381 -5.01 20.57 -2.58
N LEU A 382 -4.03 20.38 -3.47
CA LEU A 382 -4.23 19.91 -4.84
C LEU A 382 -3.21 18.85 -5.23
N VAL A 383 -3.69 17.69 -5.67
CA VAL A 383 -2.89 16.70 -6.41
C VAL A 383 -3.21 16.81 -7.90
N SER A 384 -2.18 16.90 -8.75
CA SER A 384 -2.31 16.95 -10.21
C SER A 384 -1.39 15.96 -10.91
N VAL A 385 -1.95 15.02 -11.68
CA VAL A 385 -1.15 13.95 -12.30
C VAL A 385 -1.48 13.69 -13.77
N GLY A 386 -0.53 13.03 -14.43
CA GLY A 386 -0.66 12.63 -15.83
C GLY A 386 -0.56 13.84 -16.77
N ALA A 387 -1.35 13.83 -17.83
CA ALA A 387 -1.40 14.93 -18.80
C ALA A 387 -2.26 16.13 -18.32
N SER A 388 -2.43 16.29 -17.00
CA SER A 388 -3.31 17.33 -16.45
C SER A 388 -2.72 18.73 -16.58
N ALA A 389 -3.38 19.63 -17.31
CA ALA A 389 -2.99 21.03 -17.36
C ALA A 389 -3.87 21.85 -16.43
N VAL A 390 -3.34 22.20 -15.25
CA VAL A 390 -4.04 22.97 -14.23
C VAL A 390 -3.55 24.41 -14.17
N THR A 391 -4.47 25.37 -14.16
CA THR A 391 -4.21 26.79 -13.90
C THR A 391 -4.97 27.25 -12.66
N LEU A 392 -4.28 27.90 -11.73
CA LEU A 392 -4.88 28.52 -10.55
C LEU A 392 -4.75 30.04 -10.64
N VAL A 393 -5.86 30.73 -10.45
CA VAL A 393 -5.96 32.20 -10.53
C VAL A 393 -6.62 32.72 -9.26
N ASP A 394 -5.97 33.68 -8.58
CA ASP A 394 -6.48 34.36 -7.38
C ASP A 394 -6.96 33.39 -6.28
N SER A 395 -6.34 32.21 -6.17
CA SER A 395 -6.82 31.11 -5.32
C SER A 395 -6.01 30.98 -4.02
N THR A 396 -6.56 30.28 -3.04
CA THR A 396 -5.89 30.01 -1.75
C THR A 396 -5.82 28.51 -1.50
N LEU A 397 -4.61 28.00 -1.25
CA LEU A 397 -4.36 26.59 -1.00
C LEU A 397 -3.70 26.46 0.37
N THR A 398 -4.32 25.67 1.24
CA THR A 398 -3.84 25.44 2.60
C THR A 398 -3.70 23.95 2.84
N ALA A 399 -2.52 23.56 3.31
CA ALA A 399 -2.27 22.25 3.88
C ALA A 399 -1.84 22.40 5.33
N GLU A 400 -2.24 21.46 6.17
CA GLU A 400 -1.83 21.38 7.57
C GLU A 400 -0.66 20.40 7.72
N LYS A 401 -0.46 19.84 8.92
CA LYS A 401 0.70 19.01 9.20
C LYS A 401 0.55 17.65 8.51
N ALA A 402 1.60 17.19 7.84
CA ALA A 402 1.66 15.83 7.36
C ALA A 402 1.99 14.84 8.49
N GLY A 403 1.54 13.60 8.35
CA GLY A 403 1.74 12.56 9.34
C GLY A 403 3.20 12.09 9.40
N ASN A 404 3.67 11.72 10.58
CA ASN A 404 4.98 11.11 10.77
C ASN A 404 5.00 9.68 10.20
N GLY A 405 6.17 9.20 9.78
CA GLY A 405 6.35 7.79 9.47
C GLY A 405 6.27 6.93 10.75
N GLY A 406 5.67 5.75 10.63
CA GLY A 406 5.60 4.76 11.69
C GLY A 406 6.97 4.15 11.98
N THR A 407 7.21 3.77 13.24
CA THR A 407 8.45 3.09 13.62
C THR A 407 8.50 1.65 13.08
N GLY A 408 9.68 1.14 12.77
CA GLY A 408 9.88 -0.27 12.45
C GLY A 408 9.86 -1.13 13.72
N GLY A 409 9.34 -2.35 13.60
CA GLY A 409 9.32 -3.33 14.68
C GLY A 409 10.70 -3.94 14.93
N ALA A 410 11.01 -4.23 16.18
CA ALA A 410 12.18 -5.05 16.53
C ALA A 410 12.00 -6.48 16.01
N GLY A 411 13.10 -7.14 15.65
CA GLY A 411 13.07 -8.57 15.29
C GLY A 411 12.83 -9.46 16.51
N GLY A 412 12.15 -10.57 16.30
CA GLY A 412 11.83 -11.54 17.35
C GLY A 412 13.06 -12.32 17.82
N GLU A 413 13.04 -12.79 19.06
CA GLU A 413 14.14 -13.60 19.58
C GLU A 413 14.22 -14.97 18.89
N GLY A 414 15.45 -15.46 18.67
CA GLY A 414 15.66 -16.87 18.37
C GLY A 414 15.31 -17.76 19.55
N GLY A 415 14.64 -18.88 19.27
CA GLY A 415 14.35 -19.95 20.22
C GLY A 415 15.63 -20.61 20.74
N THR A 416 15.58 -21.09 21.97
CA THR A 416 16.64 -21.93 22.54
C THR A 416 16.65 -23.30 21.88
N GLY A 417 17.83 -23.86 21.62
CA GLY A 417 17.96 -25.24 21.17
C GLY A 417 17.57 -26.25 22.25
N GLY A 418 17.32 -27.49 21.83
CA GLY A 418 16.93 -28.58 22.70
C GLY A 418 18.10 -29.15 23.48
N VAL A 419 17.76 -29.81 24.59
CA VAL A 419 18.76 -30.47 25.42
C VAL A 419 19.19 -31.80 24.82
N LYS A 420 20.41 -32.22 25.14
CA LYS A 420 20.96 -33.53 24.75
C LYS A 420 20.10 -34.70 25.22
N GLY A 421 20.04 -35.74 24.40
CA GLY A 421 19.47 -37.03 24.76
C GLY A 421 20.37 -37.82 25.72
N GLY A 422 19.73 -38.57 26.61
CA GLY A 422 20.42 -39.48 27.52
C GLY A 422 21.07 -40.68 26.81
N ASN A 423 22.04 -41.31 27.46
CA ASN A 423 22.68 -42.55 27.02
C ASN A 423 21.93 -43.79 27.53
N GLY A 424 22.19 -44.93 26.90
CA GLY A 424 21.88 -46.26 27.43
C GLY A 424 23.16 -47.00 27.86
N GLY A 425 23.14 -47.63 29.03
CA GLY A 425 24.32 -48.33 29.56
C GLY A 425 25.50 -47.39 29.80
N ALA A 426 26.71 -47.82 29.42
CA ALA A 426 27.96 -47.06 29.59
C ALA A 426 28.27 -46.10 28.42
N ALA A 427 27.29 -45.84 27.54
CA ALA A 427 27.50 -45.01 26.35
C ALA A 427 27.59 -43.53 26.68
N CYS A 428 27.74 -42.68 25.67
CA CYS A 428 27.90 -41.25 25.88
C CYS A 428 26.64 -40.46 25.55
N LEU A 429 26.49 -39.32 26.20
CA LEU A 429 25.37 -38.41 25.97
C LEU A 429 25.50 -37.73 24.60
N GLY A 430 24.37 -37.31 24.04
CA GLY A 430 24.39 -36.38 22.90
C GLY A 430 24.82 -34.97 23.33
N ALA A 431 24.69 -34.03 22.43
CA ALA A 431 24.93 -32.61 22.70
C ALA A 431 23.67 -31.75 22.49
N ASN A 432 23.65 -30.57 23.11
CA ASN A 432 22.55 -29.62 22.97
C ASN A 432 22.56 -29.00 21.56
N GLY A 433 21.38 -28.62 21.05
CA GLY A 433 21.29 -27.81 19.84
C GLY A 433 21.63 -26.34 20.11
N GLY A 434 22.04 -25.63 19.06
CA GLY A 434 22.34 -24.21 19.11
C GLY A 434 21.08 -23.34 19.16
N LYS A 435 21.21 -22.09 19.58
CA LYS A 435 20.12 -21.11 19.57
C LYS A 435 19.76 -20.73 18.11
N GLY A 436 18.48 -20.52 17.83
CA GLY A 436 18.05 -19.89 16.59
C GLY A 436 18.53 -18.45 16.47
N GLY A 437 18.63 -17.95 15.25
CA GLY A 437 18.94 -16.55 14.99
C GLY A 437 17.79 -15.64 15.40
N ASN A 438 18.08 -14.45 15.92
CA ASN A 438 17.05 -13.42 16.06
C ASN A 438 16.56 -12.99 14.66
N GLY A 439 15.28 -12.64 14.55
CA GLY A 439 14.75 -12.00 13.35
C GLY A 439 15.38 -10.63 13.12
N GLY A 440 15.36 -10.18 11.87
CA GLY A 440 15.79 -8.84 11.50
C GLY A 440 14.77 -7.80 11.92
N ALA A 441 15.25 -6.59 12.24
CA ALA A 441 14.35 -5.46 12.50
C ALA A 441 13.66 -4.98 11.21
N GLY A 442 12.39 -4.57 11.31
CA GLY A 442 11.68 -3.89 10.24
C GLY A 442 12.15 -2.44 10.07
N SER A 443 12.01 -1.88 8.87
CA SER A 443 12.40 -0.49 8.60
C SER A 443 11.32 0.49 9.03
N GLY A 444 11.70 1.75 9.26
CA GLY A 444 10.73 2.83 9.49
C GLY A 444 9.99 3.21 8.21
N GLY A 445 8.79 3.77 8.36
CA GLY A 445 8.00 4.33 7.25
C GLY A 445 8.44 5.74 6.87
N ALA A 446 8.05 6.18 5.67
CA ALA A 446 8.31 7.54 5.22
C ALA A 446 7.51 8.59 6.00
N GLY A 447 8.09 9.75 6.25
CA GLY A 447 7.33 10.92 6.70
C GLY A 447 6.42 11.45 5.58
N GLY A 448 5.26 11.98 5.97
CA GLY A 448 4.26 12.50 5.05
C GLY A 448 4.65 13.82 4.39
N VAL A 449 3.93 14.14 3.30
CA VAL A 449 4.11 15.37 2.51
C VAL A 449 3.04 16.39 2.89
N SER A 450 3.46 17.64 3.15
CA SER A 450 2.54 18.77 3.32
C SER A 450 2.74 19.77 2.18
N ALA A 451 1.73 19.96 1.32
CA ALA A 451 1.90 20.79 0.12
C ALA A 451 0.64 21.54 -0.27
N GLY A 452 0.82 22.72 -0.86
CA GLY A 452 -0.27 23.33 -1.64
C GLY A 452 -0.58 22.48 -2.87
N VAL A 453 0.43 22.24 -3.68
CA VAL A 453 0.34 21.45 -4.90
C VAL A 453 1.34 20.30 -4.88
N LEU A 454 0.85 19.08 -5.09
CA LEU A 454 1.66 17.90 -5.37
C LEU A 454 1.40 17.47 -6.81
N TYR A 455 2.43 17.39 -7.65
CA TYR A 455 2.23 17.08 -9.07
C TYR A 455 3.20 16.05 -9.63
N SER A 456 2.74 15.35 -10.68
CA SER A 456 3.58 14.50 -11.52
C SER A 456 3.21 14.72 -12.98
N GLY A 457 4.19 14.99 -13.83
CA GLY A 457 3.96 15.38 -15.23
C GLY A 457 3.91 16.90 -15.40
N VAL A 458 2.79 17.44 -15.89
CA VAL A 458 2.69 18.86 -16.23
C VAL A 458 2.60 19.72 -14.95
N LYS A 459 3.55 20.64 -14.78
CA LYS A 459 3.56 21.57 -13.66
C LYS A 459 2.36 22.54 -13.72
N PRO A 460 1.55 22.67 -12.65
CA PRO A 460 0.47 23.64 -12.61
C PRO A 460 0.93 25.10 -12.71
N THR A 461 0.14 25.92 -13.39
CA THR A 461 0.37 27.37 -13.54
C THR A 461 -0.32 28.12 -12.42
N LEU A 462 0.40 29.02 -11.73
CA LEU A 462 -0.12 29.80 -10.59
C LEU A 462 -0.12 31.30 -10.93
N GLN A 463 -1.24 31.96 -10.72
CA GLN A 463 -1.43 33.40 -10.90
C GLN A 463 -2.11 33.96 -9.65
N ASN A 464 -1.44 34.91 -8.96
CA ASN A 464 -1.93 35.51 -7.71
C ASN A 464 -2.45 34.50 -6.67
N THR A 465 -1.88 33.30 -6.65
CA THR A 465 -2.33 32.20 -5.78
C THR A 465 -1.52 32.22 -4.50
N THR A 466 -2.21 32.23 -3.35
CA THR A 466 -1.59 32.15 -2.03
C THR A 466 -1.53 30.69 -1.59
N ILE A 467 -0.36 30.23 -1.18
CA ILE A 467 -0.15 28.85 -0.74
C ILE A 467 0.43 28.87 0.68
N THR A 468 -0.15 28.06 1.55
CA THR A 468 0.33 27.86 2.93
C THR A 468 0.47 26.36 3.19
N PRO A 469 1.68 25.78 3.04
CA PRO A 469 1.94 24.41 3.45
C PRO A 469 2.15 24.35 4.97
N GLY A 470 1.80 23.22 5.57
CA GLY A 470 2.08 22.92 6.96
C GLY A 470 3.43 22.24 7.14
N THR A 471 3.65 21.64 8.31
CA THR A 471 4.92 20.96 8.61
C THR A 471 4.96 19.58 7.95
N LYS A 472 6.12 19.22 7.39
CA LYS A 472 6.38 17.86 6.91
C LYS A 472 6.29 16.83 8.03
N GLY A 473 6.04 15.58 7.68
CA GLY A 473 6.13 14.46 8.60
C GLY A 473 7.56 14.08 8.90
N ALA A 474 7.87 13.74 10.15
CA ALA A 474 9.16 13.16 10.52
C ALA A 474 9.30 11.75 9.95
N LYS A 475 10.52 11.31 9.67
CA LYS A 475 10.79 9.92 9.31
C LYS A 475 10.39 8.95 10.43
N GLY A 476 9.93 7.77 10.04
CA GLY A 476 9.82 6.63 10.95
C GLY A 476 11.20 6.13 11.35
N VAL A 477 11.45 5.96 12.64
CA VAL A 477 12.68 5.32 13.14
C VAL A 477 12.60 3.82 12.89
N GLY A 478 13.62 3.21 12.33
CA GLY A 478 13.65 1.77 12.09
C GLY A 478 13.74 0.97 13.38
N GLY A 479 13.39 -0.31 13.33
CA GLY A 479 13.57 -1.21 14.48
C GLY A 479 15.05 -1.41 14.84
N ALA A 480 15.96 -1.08 13.91
CA ALA A 480 17.37 -0.82 14.17
C ALA A 480 17.65 0.67 13.91
N ALA A 481 17.45 1.49 14.95
CA ALA A 481 17.51 2.94 14.87
C ALA A 481 18.79 3.46 14.19
N GLY A 482 18.64 4.36 13.21
CA GLY A 482 19.74 4.94 12.45
C GLY A 482 20.33 4.04 11.37
N VAL A 483 19.93 2.77 11.30
CA VAL A 483 20.37 1.81 10.27
C VAL A 483 19.32 1.67 9.18
N ASN A 484 18.05 1.52 9.58
CA ASN A 484 16.94 1.28 8.66
C ASN A 484 15.74 2.22 8.87
N ASP A 485 16.03 3.50 9.17
CA ASP A 485 15.01 4.53 9.25
C ASP A 485 14.37 4.80 7.87
N GLY A 486 13.14 5.32 7.88
CA GLY A 486 12.50 5.83 6.68
C GLY A 486 13.06 7.19 6.24
N PRO A 487 12.63 7.69 5.08
CA PRO A 487 12.96 9.03 4.63
C PRO A 487 12.13 10.08 5.38
N GLU A 488 12.73 11.24 5.58
CA GLU A 488 12.06 12.42 6.14
C GLU A 488 11.05 12.95 5.12
N GLY A 489 9.87 13.40 5.59
CA GLY A 489 8.86 13.97 4.71
C GLY A 489 9.30 15.25 4.01
N GLN A 490 8.37 15.86 3.27
CA GLN A 490 8.62 17.11 2.55
C GLN A 490 7.51 18.12 2.81
N SER A 491 7.86 19.40 2.82
CA SER A 491 6.91 20.50 2.86
C SER A 491 7.30 21.60 1.89
N GLY A 492 6.32 22.19 1.21
CA GLY A 492 6.54 23.27 0.25
C GLY A 492 5.30 23.60 -0.56
N ASP A 493 5.35 24.73 -1.25
CA ASP A 493 4.18 25.25 -1.97
C ASP A 493 3.80 24.36 -3.16
N VAL A 494 4.80 23.92 -3.93
CA VAL A 494 4.65 23.07 -5.11
C VAL A 494 5.75 22.02 -5.10
N ILE A 495 5.36 20.74 -5.03
CA ILE A 495 6.27 19.60 -4.97
C ILE A 495 6.02 18.69 -6.17
N GLU A 496 7.10 18.33 -6.86
CA GLU A 496 7.08 17.32 -7.93
C GLU A 496 7.38 15.94 -7.34
N VAL A 497 6.61 14.94 -7.75
CA VAL A 497 6.81 13.53 -7.38
C VAL A 497 7.08 12.70 -8.63
N ASN A 498 8.22 11.99 -8.60
CA ASN A 498 8.76 11.16 -9.68
C ASN A 498 8.53 9.67 -9.47
#